data_AF-A0A8X6P4P0-F1
#
_entry.id   AF-A0A8X6P4P0-F1
#
_cell.length_a   1.000
_cell.length_b   1.000
_cell.length_c   1.000
_cell.angle_alpha   90.00
_cell.angle_beta   90.00
_cell.angle_gamma   90.00
#
_symmetry.space_group_name_H-M   'P 1'
#
loop_
_entity.id
_entity.type
_entity.pdbx_description
1 polymer ?
#
loop_
_entity_poly.entity_id
_entity_poly.type
_entity_poly.pdbx_seq_one_letter_code
_entity_poly.pdbx_strand_id
1 'polypeptide(L)'
;MAGAKSGVHVVQLKPISVPNSLVEGNKFVKWDDDSAVGTPVTLKVDSKGFFLYWTDQNKETEFLEISSVRDIRTGRYARVPKEGKLKDSVTMGPPDIPLEDKTVTVVFGPDLVNISFLNFCCIGREIAQEWTDALMKMAYNLLALNAPATMFLEKLYTKIKLMVDRDGKVPVKNVVKLFAQNREDKKRVEKALELCGVSTGKNDSINPEKFSFENFLSFYRYLIGREEVDAIFERLTGSKKKGMTVDQLVEFLNKEQRDPRLNEILYPYADPARVRELIMQYEPHKSYAQKGLLSVDGFLRYLMGAENVIVAPEKFDHNLDMDQPLSHYFINSSHNTYLTVAELMKRLEAQNKEEMKDLSKKHKDKNELARIKRESHQRLIDQAVAERQRFSSLLDKRKSELERQHQEVRKQLEEERNSAPLFLRQLRGRLYEASQQVAEEELGLVSDRV
;
A
#
# COMPACT_ATOMS: atom_id res chain seq x y z
N MET A 1 15.66 -32.89 21.81
CA MET A 1 14.57 -32.22 21.05
C MET A 1 15.10 -30.86 20.59
N ALA A 2 15.98 -30.89 19.60
CA ALA A 2 16.62 -29.73 19.00
C ALA A 2 16.39 -29.85 17.49
N GLY A 3 15.74 -28.85 16.89
CA GLY A 3 15.31 -28.96 15.50
C GLY A 3 14.74 -27.66 14.93
N ALA A 4 15.26 -26.51 15.33
CA ALA A 4 15.13 -25.31 14.50
C ALA A 4 16.09 -25.49 13.32
N LYS A 5 15.55 -25.86 12.15
CA LYS A 5 16.31 -25.91 10.90
C LYS A 5 16.64 -24.48 10.45
N SER A 6 17.85 -24.31 9.94
CA SER A 6 18.46 -23.04 9.57
C SER A 6 17.75 -22.29 8.44
N GLY A 7 17.49 -21.00 8.66
CA GLY A 7 18.04 -19.96 7.78
C GLY A 7 17.08 -19.18 6.86
N VAL A 8 15.88 -19.68 6.55
CA VAL A 8 14.93 -18.94 5.70
C VAL A 8 13.59 -18.84 6.42
N HIS A 9 13.14 -17.60 6.66
CA HIS A 9 11.82 -17.31 7.21
C HIS A 9 10.74 -17.87 6.29
N VAL A 10 9.88 -18.75 6.82
CA VAL A 10 8.74 -19.28 6.05
C VAL A 10 7.63 -18.24 6.10
N VAL A 11 7.32 -17.64 4.95
CA VAL A 11 6.28 -16.61 4.80
C VAL A 11 4.93 -17.12 5.32
N GLN A 12 4.36 -16.42 6.30
CA GLN A 12 3.05 -16.69 6.89
C GLN A 12 1.94 -15.83 6.26
N LEU A 13 2.30 -14.84 5.45
CA LEU A 13 1.36 -13.97 4.75
C LEU A 13 0.49 -14.78 3.79
N LYS A 14 -0.80 -14.44 3.76
CA LYS A 14 -1.80 -15.10 2.91
C LYS A 14 -2.37 -14.12 1.88
N PRO A 15 -2.65 -14.57 0.65
CA PRO A 15 -3.40 -13.79 -0.31
C PRO A 15 -4.78 -13.40 0.22
N ILE A 16 -5.37 -12.36 -0.37
CA ILE A 16 -6.76 -11.99 -0.07
C ILE A 16 -7.69 -13.17 -0.41
N SER A 17 -8.58 -13.48 0.52
CA SER A 17 -9.73 -14.36 0.30
C SER A 17 -10.99 -13.57 0.66
N VAL A 18 -11.83 -13.33 -0.34
CA VAL A 18 -13.08 -12.57 -0.16
C VAL A 18 -14.19 -13.56 0.21
N PRO A 19 -14.92 -13.35 1.32
CA PRO A 19 -16.08 -14.18 1.66
C PRO A 19 -17.14 -14.15 0.56
N ASN A 20 -17.76 -15.30 0.28
CA ASN A 20 -18.81 -15.39 -0.76
C ASN A 20 -19.99 -14.46 -0.47
N SER A 21 -20.34 -14.25 0.80
CA SER A 21 -21.35 -13.30 1.26
C SER A 21 -21.11 -11.87 0.73
N LEU A 22 -19.85 -11.41 0.76
CA LEU A 22 -19.44 -10.09 0.26
C LEU A 22 -19.44 -10.01 -1.27
N VAL A 23 -19.14 -11.12 -1.96
CA VAL A 23 -19.18 -11.18 -3.44
C VAL A 23 -20.62 -11.21 -3.96
N GLU A 24 -21.47 -12.04 -3.36
CA GLU A 24 -22.90 -12.11 -3.67
C GLU A 24 -23.60 -10.78 -3.32
N GLY A 25 -23.19 -10.19 -2.21
CA GLY A 25 -23.61 -8.87 -1.74
C GLY A 25 -24.73 -8.92 -0.72
N ASN A 26 -24.75 -7.90 0.14
CA ASN A 26 -25.81 -7.72 1.13
C ASN A 26 -26.55 -6.40 0.93
N LYS A 27 -27.77 -6.33 1.46
CA LYS A 27 -28.58 -5.11 1.41
C LYS A 27 -28.20 -4.20 2.56
N PHE A 28 -27.90 -2.95 2.20
CA PHE A 28 -27.59 -1.88 3.13
C PHE A 28 -28.40 -0.63 2.80
N VAL A 29 -28.47 0.30 3.74
CA VAL A 29 -28.89 1.69 3.51
C VAL A 29 -27.67 2.58 3.68
N LYS A 30 -27.22 3.20 2.58
CA LYS A 30 -26.14 4.20 2.57
C LYS A 30 -26.68 5.54 3.05
N TRP A 31 -25.90 6.26 3.84
CA TRP A 31 -26.22 7.63 4.22
C TRP A 31 -24.98 8.48 4.46
N ASP A 32 -25.13 9.79 4.26
CA ASP A 32 -24.13 10.81 4.54
C ASP A 32 -24.74 11.91 5.43
N ASP A 33 -23.90 12.71 6.10
CA ASP A 33 -24.35 13.74 7.06
C ASP A 33 -25.29 14.79 6.43
N ASP A 34 -25.19 15.01 5.11
CA ASP A 34 -26.03 15.95 4.33
C ASP A 34 -27.30 15.31 3.73
N SER A 35 -27.50 14.00 3.92
CA SER A 35 -28.64 13.28 3.33
C SER A 35 -29.92 13.54 4.13
N ALA A 36 -31.03 13.82 3.44
CA ALA A 36 -32.33 13.92 4.10
C ALA A 36 -32.88 12.54 4.54
N VAL A 37 -32.58 11.50 3.76
CA VAL A 37 -32.97 10.10 3.96
C VAL A 37 -31.85 9.18 3.48
N GLY A 38 -31.80 7.96 3.99
CA GLY A 38 -30.87 6.94 3.52
C GLY A 38 -31.26 6.36 2.15
N THR A 39 -30.26 5.95 1.38
CA THR A 39 -30.41 5.33 0.06
C THR A 39 -30.21 3.82 0.16
N PRO A 40 -31.22 2.99 -0.14
CA PRO A 40 -31.04 1.55 -0.17
C PRO A 40 -30.12 1.13 -1.31
N VAL A 41 -29.11 0.33 -0.98
CA VAL A 41 -28.08 -0.14 -1.91
C VAL A 41 -27.81 -1.64 -1.72
N THR A 42 -27.23 -2.26 -2.75
CA THR A 42 -26.61 -3.58 -2.62
C THR A 42 -25.11 -3.39 -2.56
N LEU A 43 -24.50 -3.64 -1.40
CA LEU A 43 -23.06 -3.51 -1.18
C LEU A 43 -22.36 -4.82 -1.54
N LYS A 44 -21.24 -4.73 -2.26
CA LYS A 44 -20.46 -5.87 -2.77
C LYS A 44 -18.96 -5.59 -2.71
N VAL A 45 -18.18 -6.67 -2.71
CA VAL A 45 -16.73 -6.63 -2.96
C VAL A 45 -16.43 -7.51 -4.16
N ASP A 46 -15.55 -7.06 -5.06
CA ASP A 46 -15.16 -7.91 -6.19
C ASP A 46 -14.38 -9.15 -5.72
N SER A 47 -14.38 -10.22 -6.52
CA SER A 47 -13.78 -11.50 -6.12
C SER A 47 -12.28 -11.46 -5.82
N LYS A 48 -11.57 -10.39 -6.23
CA LYS A 48 -10.13 -10.19 -5.96
C LYS A 48 -9.88 -9.24 -4.78
N GLY A 49 -10.92 -8.59 -4.24
CA GLY A 49 -10.82 -7.70 -3.09
C GLY A 49 -10.17 -6.35 -3.40
N PHE A 50 -10.36 -5.83 -4.61
CA PHE A 50 -9.82 -4.53 -5.02
C PHE A 50 -10.74 -3.35 -4.69
N PHE A 51 -12.05 -3.55 -4.85
CA PHE A 51 -13.08 -2.53 -4.78
C PHE A 51 -14.22 -2.97 -3.88
N LEU A 52 -14.60 -2.08 -2.97
CA LEU A 52 -15.91 -2.06 -2.34
C LEU A 52 -16.83 -1.28 -3.29
N TYR A 53 -17.96 -1.82 -3.69
CA TYR A 53 -18.87 -1.14 -4.62
C TYR A 53 -20.32 -1.35 -4.24
N TRP A 54 -21.17 -0.39 -4.59
CA TRP A 54 -22.59 -0.46 -4.29
C TRP A 54 -23.42 0.02 -5.46
N THR A 55 -24.55 -0.64 -5.65
CA THR A 55 -25.55 -0.28 -6.67
C THR A 55 -26.83 0.15 -5.99
N ASP A 56 -27.34 1.32 -6.38
CA ASP A 56 -28.59 1.90 -5.89
C ASP A 56 -29.82 1.40 -6.67
N GLN A 57 -31.00 1.95 -6.36
CA GLN A 57 -32.24 1.60 -7.04
C GLN A 57 -32.31 2.10 -8.49
N ASN A 58 -31.52 3.11 -8.85
CA ASN A 58 -31.42 3.66 -10.21
C ASN A 58 -30.44 2.90 -11.10
N LYS A 59 -29.87 1.80 -10.58
CA LYS A 59 -28.79 1.01 -11.18
C LYS A 59 -27.50 1.82 -11.38
N GLU A 60 -27.30 2.86 -10.59
CA GLU A 60 -26.04 3.60 -10.56
C GLU A 60 -25.09 2.88 -9.61
N THR A 61 -23.87 2.64 -10.09
CA THR A 61 -22.84 1.93 -9.33
C THR A 61 -21.72 2.89 -8.99
N GLU A 62 -21.44 2.98 -7.70
CA GLU A 62 -20.28 3.68 -7.16
C GLU A 62 -19.31 2.66 -6.54
N PHE A 63 -18.05 3.04 -6.44
CA PHE A 63 -17.02 2.16 -5.89
C PHE A 63 -15.95 2.94 -5.15
N LEU A 64 -15.35 2.27 -4.18
CA LEU A 64 -14.23 2.71 -3.38
C LEU A 64 -13.09 1.70 -3.52
N GLU A 65 -11.88 2.21 -3.77
CA GLU A 65 -10.69 1.38 -3.79
C GLU A 65 -10.33 0.93 -2.37
N ILE A 66 -10.30 -0.37 -2.10
CA ILE A 66 -10.05 -0.92 -0.76
C ILE A 66 -8.67 -0.50 -0.24
N SER A 67 -7.67 -0.33 -1.11
CA SER A 67 -6.34 0.19 -0.76
C SER A 67 -6.34 1.64 -0.25
N SER A 68 -7.42 2.41 -0.45
CA SER A 68 -7.58 3.77 0.08
C SER A 68 -8.27 3.81 1.45
N VAL A 69 -8.76 2.66 1.92
CA VAL A 69 -9.36 2.53 3.25
C VAL A 69 -8.27 2.72 4.31
N ARG A 70 -8.65 3.37 5.41
CA ARG A 70 -7.81 3.65 6.57
C ARG A 70 -8.33 2.94 7.80
N ASP A 71 -9.64 2.80 7.92
CA ASP A 71 -10.27 2.17 9.07
C ASP A 71 -11.70 1.71 8.69
N ILE A 72 -12.20 0.68 9.36
CA ILE A 72 -13.59 0.22 9.22
C ILE A 72 -14.14 -0.04 10.62
N ARG A 73 -15.33 0.50 10.89
CA ARG A 73 -15.88 0.55 12.24
C ARG A 73 -17.29 -0.01 12.26
N THR A 74 -17.61 -0.74 13.33
CA THR A 74 -18.96 -1.15 13.68
C THR A 74 -19.20 -1.02 15.19
N GLY A 75 -20.43 -1.27 15.64
CA GLY A 75 -20.85 -1.11 17.04
C GLY A 75 -20.61 0.31 17.54
N ARG A 76 -20.20 0.45 18.80
CA ARG A 76 -19.95 1.75 19.44
C ARG A 76 -18.99 2.70 18.71
N TYR A 77 -18.21 2.20 17.74
CA TYR A 77 -17.28 3.00 16.95
C TYR A 77 -17.84 3.46 15.60
N ALA A 78 -18.98 2.91 15.17
CA ALA A 78 -19.67 3.36 13.98
C ALA A 78 -20.24 4.78 14.18
N ARG A 79 -20.34 5.52 13.08
CA ARG A 79 -21.13 6.75 13.05
C ARG A 79 -22.58 6.37 12.84
N VAL A 80 -23.48 6.99 13.58
CA VAL A 80 -24.93 6.86 13.40
C VAL A 80 -25.54 8.23 13.12
N PRO A 81 -26.65 8.32 12.35
CA PRO A 81 -27.31 9.60 12.14
C PRO A 81 -27.79 10.20 13.46
N LYS A 82 -27.74 11.53 13.53
CA LYS A 82 -28.44 12.27 14.58
C LYS A 82 -29.95 12.09 14.42
N GLU A 83 -30.70 12.39 15.48
CA GLU A 83 -32.17 12.22 15.53
C GLU A 83 -32.90 12.85 14.33
N GLY A 84 -34.07 12.30 13.99
CA GLY A 84 -34.95 12.79 12.93
C GLY A 84 -35.11 11.83 11.76
N LYS A 85 -35.66 12.34 10.65
CA LYS A 85 -36.07 11.55 9.47
C LYS A 85 -34.97 10.65 8.90
N LEU A 86 -33.72 11.10 8.94
CA LEU A 86 -32.59 10.32 8.46
C LEU A 86 -32.41 9.05 9.31
N LYS A 87 -32.39 9.18 10.65
CA LYS A 87 -32.28 8.06 11.58
C LYS A 87 -33.43 7.06 11.38
N ASP A 88 -34.65 7.55 11.23
CA ASP A 88 -35.82 6.70 11.00
C ASP A 88 -35.68 5.94 9.67
N SER A 89 -35.19 6.60 8.62
CA SER A 89 -35.03 6.00 7.28
C SER A 89 -33.93 4.95 7.17
N VAL A 90 -32.88 5.01 8.01
CA VAL A 90 -31.78 4.02 7.99
C VAL A 90 -31.99 2.88 8.99
N THR A 91 -32.96 3.01 9.89
CA THR A 91 -33.24 2.00 10.90
C THR A 91 -33.91 0.81 10.22
N MET A 92 -33.19 -0.32 10.17
CA MET A 92 -33.65 -1.55 9.55
C MET A 92 -33.37 -2.76 10.45
N GLY A 93 -34.05 -3.87 10.17
CA GLY A 93 -33.95 -5.10 10.95
C GLY A 93 -34.65 -5.02 12.31
N PRO A 94 -34.36 -5.98 13.21
CA PRO A 94 -34.99 -6.08 14.52
C PRO A 94 -34.73 -4.84 15.41
N PRO A 95 -35.74 -4.35 16.16
CA PRO A 95 -35.64 -3.13 16.96
C PRO A 95 -34.85 -3.30 18.26
N ASP A 96 -34.64 -4.53 18.70
CA ASP A 96 -33.85 -4.92 19.88
C ASP A 96 -32.35 -4.80 19.64
N ILE A 97 -31.91 -4.74 18.38
CA ILE A 97 -30.50 -4.52 18.04
C ILE A 97 -30.25 -3.02 17.87
N PRO A 98 -29.30 -2.42 18.62
CA PRO A 98 -28.92 -1.03 18.46
C PRO A 98 -28.50 -0.69 17.02
N LEU A 99 -28.71 0.55 16.60
CA LEU A 99 -28.42 0.96 15.22
C LEU A 99 -26.91 0.92 14.92
N GLU A 100 -26.10 1.30 15.90
CA GLU A 100 -24.64 1.29 15.84
C GLU A 100 -24.08 -0.11 15.59
N ASP A 101 -24.69 -1.14 16.18
CA ASP A 101 -24.31 -2.55 16.00
C ASP A 101 -24.67 -3.07 14.60
N LYS A 102 -25.57 -2.38 13.90
CA LYS A 102 -25.98 -2.68 12.53
C LYS A 102 -25.32 -1.77 11.51
N THR A 103 -24.43 -0.88 11.93
CA THR A 103 -23.79 0.10 11.04
C THR A 103 -22.33 -0.26 10.79
N VAL A 104 -21.92 -0.11 9.53
CA VAL A 104 -20.53 -0.16 9.08
C VAL A 104 -20.15 1.24 8.62
N THR A 105 -19.14 1.83 9.27
CA THR A 105 -18.52 3.09 8.83
C THR A 105 -17.17 2.78 8.21
N VAL A 106 -17.02 3.11 6.92
CA VAL A 106 -15.76 3.00 6.18
C VAL A 106 -15.07 4.36 6.19
N VAL A 107 -13.85 4.41 6.73
CA VAL A 107 -12.99 5.59 6.73
C VAL A 107 -11.95 5.44 5.64
N PHE A 108 -11.88 6.39 4.71
CA PHE A 108 -10.99 6.30 3.56
C PHE A 108 -10.42 7.67 3.20
N GLY A 109 -9.28 7.70 2.51
CA GLY A 109 -8.66 8.95 2.10
C GLY A 109 -7.27 8.75 1.52
N PRO A 110 -6.74 9.73 0.78
CA PRO A 110 -5.37 9.66 0.26
C PRO A 110 -4.32 9.60 1.38
N ASP A 111 -4.59 10.22 2.53
CA ASP A 111 -3.68 10.30 3.67
C ASP A 111 -4.45 10.28 5.01
N LEU A 112 -3.73 10.42 6.12
CA LEU A 112 -4.29 10.36 7.48
C LEU A 112 -5.03 11.64 7.91
N VAL A 113 -4.97 12.71 7.12
CA VAL A 113 -5.60 14.01 7.41
C VAL A 113 -6.85 14.21 6.56
N ASN A 114 -6.74 13.94 5.27
CA ASN A 114 -7.80 14.10 4.28
C ASN A 114 -8.68 12.85 4.26
N ILE A 115 -9.43 12.63 5.33
CA ILE A 115 -10.32 11.47 5.48
C ILE A 115 -11.77 11.80 5.12
N SER A 116 -12.47 10.80 4.60
CA SER A 116 -13.89 10.80 4.29
C SER A 116 -14.55 9.57 4.92
N PHE A 117 -15.86 9.63 5.08
CA PHE A 117 -16.65 8.59 5.73
C PHE A 117 -17.75 8.12 4.80
N LEU A 118 -17.92 6.80 4.67
CA LEU A 118 -19.13 6.20 4.12
C LEU A 118 -19.81 5.41 5.23
N ASN A 119 -21.13 5.55 5.35
CA ASN A 119 -21.89 4.85 6.38
C ASN A 119 -22.95 3.97 5.74
N PHE A 120 -23.00 2.71 6.18
CA PHE A 120 -23.91 1.71 5.67
C PHE A 120 -24.60 0.99 6.84
N CYS A 121 -25.93 1.07 6.89
CA CYS A 121 -26.73 0.33 7.87
C CYS A 121 -27.24 -0.97 7.25
N CYS A 122 -27.18 -2.10 7.96
CA CYS A 122 -27.72 -3.39 7.54
C CYS A 122 -28.75 -3.94 8.54
N ILE A 123 -29.24 -5.16 8.30
CA ILE A 123 -30.32 -5.76 9.11
C ILE A 123 -29.84 -6.35 10.44
N GLY A 124 -28.55 -6.64 10.62
CA GLY A 124 -28.07 -7.44 11.75
C GLY A 124 -26.61 -7.21 12.10
N ARG A 125 -26.26 -7.48 13.36
CA ARG A 125 -24.92 -7.26 13.91
C ARG A 125 -23.87 -8.15 13.26
N GLU A 126 -24.23 -9.39 12.98
CA GLU A 126 -23.33 -10.41 12.42
C GLU A 126 -22.84 -9.99 11.03
N ILE A 127 -23.74 -9.42 10.21
CA ILE A 127 -23.39 -8.88 8.89
C ILE A 127 -22.45 -7.69 9.05
N ALA A 128 -22.77 -6.72 9.91
CA ALA A 128 -21.91 -5.57 10.12
C ALA A 128 -20.50 -5.96 10.59
N GLN A 129 -20.41 -6.94 11.49
CA GLN A 129 -19.14 -7.48 11.99
C GLN A 129 -18.35 -8.20 10.90
N GLU A 130 -18.99 -9.10 10.12
CA GLU A 130 -18.34 -9.82 9.02
C GLU A 130 -17.74 -8.86 7.99
N TRP A 131 -18.51 -7.84 7.58
CA TRP A 131 -18.07 -6.82 6.64
C TRP A 131 -16.90 -6.01 7.18
N THR A 132 -16.95 -5.63 8.46
CA THR A 132 -15.88 -4.89 9.13
C THR A 132 -14.58 -5.70 9.14
N ASP A 133 -14.64 -6.95 9.59
CA ASP A 133 -13.46 -7.82 9.70
C ASP A 133 -12.85 -8.15 8.33
N ALA A 134 -13.70 -8.44 7.33
CA ALA A 134 -13.25 -8.78 5.99
C ALA A 134 -12.63 -7.56 5.29
N LEU A 135 -13.27 -6.39 5.32
CA LEU A 135 -12.73 -5.17 4.72
C LEU A 135 -11.42 -4.75 5.38
N MET A 136 -11.30 -4.86 6.70
CA MET A 136 -10.06 -4.52 7.41
C MET A 136 -8.90 -5.42 7.00
N LYS A 137 -9.15 -6.74 6.90
CA LYS A 137 -8.14 -7.71 6.43
C LYS A 137 -7.70 -7.44 4.99
N MET A 138 -8.61 -7.04 4.11
CA MET A 138 -8.30 -6.71 2.72
C MET A 138 -7.52 -5.40 2.59
N ALA A 139 -7.93 -4.35 3.31
CA ALA A 139 -7.30 -3.03 3.27
C ALA A 139 -5.83 -3.06 3.71
N TYR A 140 -5.50 -3.90 4.69
CA TYR A 140 -4.15 -4.03 5.26
C TYR A 140 -3.40 -5.30 4.81
N ASN A 141 -3.85 -5.97 3.75
CA ASN A 141 -3.15 -7.14 3.23
C ASN A 141 -1.81 -6.75 2.59
N LEU A 142 -0.70 -7.14 3.21
CA LEU A 142 0.64 -6.74 2.77
C LEU A 142 1.01 -7.25 1.37
N LEU A 143 0.53 -8.43 0.97
CA LEU A 143 0.77 -8.98 -0.37
C LEU A 143 0.00 -8.19 -1.44
N ALA A 144 -1.22 -7.74 -1.14
CA ALA A 144 -2.01 -6.92 -2.04
C ALA A 144 -1.46 -5.49 -2.17
N LEU A 145 -0.98 -4.91 -1.07
CA LEU A 145 -0.35 -3.58 -1.07
C LEU A 145 0.98 -3.56 -1.85
N ASN A 146 1.70 -4.68 -1.85
CA ASN A 146 2.97 -4.86 -2.56
C ASN A 146 2.84 -5.81 -3.76
N ALA A 147 1.67 -5.85 -4.37
CA ALA A 147 1.37 -6.78 -5.46
C ALA A 147 2.20 -6.50 -6.71
N PRO A 148 2.43 -7.49 -7.59
CA PRO A 148 3.12 -7.28 -8.86
C PRO A 148 2.32 -6.38 -9.80
N ALA A 149 2.99 -5.81 -10.81
CA ALA A 149 2.38 -4.91 -11.79
C ALA A 149 1.17 -5.53 -12.52
N THR A 150 1.22 -6.84 -12.80
CA THR A 150 0.09 -7.61 -13.34
C THR A 150 -1.17 -7.52 -12.49
N MET A 151 -1.06 -7.52 -11.17
CA MET A 151 -2.21 -7.40 -10.26
C MET A 151 -2.83 -6.00 -10.32
N PHE A 152 -2.02 -4.95 -10.46
CA PHE A 152 -2.54 -3.59 -10.65
C PHE A 152 -3.22 -3.40 -12.02
N LEU A 153 -2.74 -4.10 -13.06
CA LEU A 153 -3.45 -4.18 -14.32
C LEU A 153 -4.77 -4.95 -14.20
N GLU A 154 -4.78 -6.05 -13.45
CA GLU A 154 -6.02 -6.78 -13.16
C GLU A 154 -7.01 -5.90 -12.36
N LYS A 155 -6.53 -5.09 -11.41
CA LYS A 155 -7.34 -4.07 -10.71
C LYS A 155 -7.96 -3.08 -11.68
N LEU A 156 -7.19 -2.57 -12.65
CA LEU A 156 -7.72 -1.65 -13.67
C LEU A 156 -8.76 -2.32 -14.59
N TYR A 157 -8.51 -3.57 -14.99
CA TYR A 157 -9.47 -4.39 -15.73
C TYR A 157 -10.77 -4.60 -14.94
N THR A 158 -10.69 -4.96 -13.67
CA THR A 158 -11.86 -5.11 -12.79
C THR A 158 -12.64 -3.82 -12.69
N LYS A 159 -11.96 -2.67 -12.53
CA LYS A 159 -12.59 -1.34 -12.53
C LYS A 159 -13.41 -1.12 -13.80
N ILE A 160 -12.83 -1.39 -14.97
CA ILE A 160 -13.52 -1.26 -16.26
C ILE A 160 -14.77 -2.14 -16.30
N LYS A 161 -14.70 -3.40 -15.84
CA LYS A 161 -15.86 -4.30 -15.80
C LYS A 161 -16.97 -3.84 -14.86
N LEU A 162 -16.64 -3.11 -13.80
CA LEU A 162 -17.62 -2.59 -12.84
C LEU A 162 -18.28 -1.29 -13.33
N MET A 163 -17.71 -0.59 -14.31
CA MET A 163 -18.24 0.65 -14.89
C MET A 163 -19.35 0.38 -15.91
N VAL A 164 -20.35 -0.40 -15.54
CA VAL A 164 -21.50 -0.74 -16.38
C VAL A 164 -22.58 0.35 -16.34
N ASP A 165 -23.34 0.46 -17.43
CA ASP A 165 -24.57 1.23 -17.51
C ASP A 165 -25.80 0.43 -17.03
N ARG A 166 -27.00 1.01 -17.19
CA ARG A 166 -28.27 0.39 -16.77
C ARG A 166 -28.60 -0.91 -17.50
N ASP A 167 -27.98 -1.14 -18.66
CA ASP A 167 -28.11 -2.33 -19.49
C ASP A 167 -27.01 -3.38 -19.16
N GLY A 168 -26.16 -3.10 -18.17
CA GLY A 168 -25.09 -4.00 -17.74
C GLY A 168 -23.89 -4.02 -18.71
N LYS A 169 -23.77 -3.04 -19.60
CA LYS A 169 -22.65 -2.94 -20.56
C LYS A 169 -21.70 -1.83 -20.17
N VAL A 170 -20.42 -1.95 -20.53
CA VAL A 170 -19.41 -0.92 -20.21
C VAL A 170 -19.37 0.11 -21.34
N PRO A 171 -19.75 1.37 -21.13
CA PRO A 171 -19.71 2.38 -22.19
C PRO A 171 -18.26 2.68 -22.60
N VAL A 172 -17.94 2.57 -23.90
CA VAL A 172 -16.57 2.78 -24.39
C VAL A 172 -16.06 4.18 -24.06
N LYS A 173 -16.95 5.18 -24.12
CA LYS A 173 -16.65 6.57 -23.71
C LYS A 173 -16.10 6.68 -22.29
N ASN A 174 -16.54 5.82 -21.37
CA ASN A 174 -16.10 5.83 -19.98
C ASN A 174 -14.70 5.23 -19.86
N VAL A 175 -14.43 4.15 -20.61
CA VAL A 175 -13.08 3.55 -20.72
C VAL A 175 -12.10 4.56 -21.30
N VAL A 176 -12.44 5.22 -22.41
CA VAL A 176 -11.58 6.24 -23.04
C VAL A 176 -11.25 7.38 -22.07
N LYS A 177 -12.24 7.87 -21.32
CA LYS A 177 -12.05 8.91 -20.29
C LYS A 177 -11.22 8.46 -19.08
N LEU A 178 -11.16 7.16 -18.81
CA LEU A 178 -10.33 6.60 -17.73
C LEU A 178 -8.83 6.76 -18.04
N PHE A 179 -8.45 6.65 -19.31
CA PHE A 179 -7.05 6.71 -19.75
C PHE A 179 -6.60 8.10 -20.20
N ALA A 180 -7.49 8.90 -20.78
CA ALA A 180 -7.11 10.17 -21.40
C ALA A 180 -8.16 11.27 -21.23
N GLN A 181 -7.70 12.50 -21.03
CA GLN A 181 -8.55 13.70 -21.03
C GLN A 181 -8.40 14.54 -22.30
N ASN A 182 -7.17 14.64 -22.84
CA ASN A 182 -6.90 15.37 -24.07
C ASN A 182 -7.36 14.59 -25.31
N ARG A 183 -7.55 15.29 -26.44
CA ARG A 183 -8.13 14.71 -27.66
C ARG A 183 -7.19 13.72 -28.36
N GLU A 184 -5.88 13.95 -28.32
CA GLU A 184 -4.91 13.14 -29.05
C GLU A 184 -4.72 11.77 -28.41
N ASP A 185 -4.58 11.72 -27.08
CA ASP A 185 -4.46 10.48 -26.33
C ASP A 185 -5.76 9.68 -26.35
N LYS A 186 -6.92 10.35 -26.38
CA LYS A 186 -8.21 9.68 -26.59
C LYS A 186 -8.24 8.89 -27.91
N LYS A 187 -7.73 9.47 -29.00
CA LYS A 187 -7.62 8.77 -30.29
C LYS A 187 -6.66 7.58 -30.22
N ARG A 188 -5.58 7.67 -29.43
CA ARG A 188 -4.65 6.55 -29.21
C ARG A 188 -5.35 5.40 -28.48
N VAL A 189 -6.13 5.71 -27.45
CA VAL A 189 -6.93 4.73 -26.70
C VAL A 189 -7.99 4.08 -27.59
N GLU A 190 -8.73 4.87 -28.37
CA GLU A 190 -9.71 4.37 -29.34
C GLU A 190 -9.06 3.43 -30.36
N LYS A 191 -7.94 3.83 -30.97
CA LYS A 191 -7.20 2.97 -31.92
C LYS A 191 -6.74 1.66 -31.28
N ALA A 192 -6.26 1.68 -30.04
CA ALA A 192 -5.84 0.47 -29.33
C ALA A 192 -7.04 -0.47 -29.03
N LEU A 193 -8.22 0.08 -28.72
CA LEU A 193 -9.45 -0.69 -28.55
C LEU A 193 -9.91 -1.32 -29.87
N GLU A 194 -9.86 -0.58 -30.98
CA GLU A 194 -10.21 -1.08 -32.32
C GLU A 194 -9.32 -2.26 -32.74
N LEU A 195 -8.02 -2.18 -32.46
CA LEU A 195 -7.08 -3.29 -32.70
C LEU A 195 -7.40 -4.54 -31.88
N CYS A 196 -8.13 -4.40 -30.78
CA CYS A 196 -8.63 -5.51 -29.96
C CYS A 196 -10.02 -5.99 -30.37
N GLY A 197 -10.58 -5.49 -31.48
CA GLY A 197 -11.92 -5.83 -31.95
C GLY A 197 -13.05 -5.17 -31.17
N VAL A 198 -12.77 -4.09 -30.44
CA VAL A 198 -13.80 -3.29 -29.74
C VAL A 198 -14.18 -2.09 -30.59
N SER A 199 -15.46 -1.96 -30.92
CA SER A 199 -15.99 -0.79 -31.65
C SER A 199 -16.00 0.47 -30.76
N THR A 200 -15.61 1.61 -31.33
CA THR A 200 -15.33 2.89 -30.62
C THR A 200 -16.30 4.02 -30.98
N GLY A 201 -17.46 3.67 -31.54
CA GLY A 201 -18.53 4.61 -31.83
C GLY A 201 -19.03 5.35 -30.58
N LYS A 202 -19.66 6.51 -30.79
CA LYS A 202 -20.09 7.45 -29.73
C LYS A 202 -21.00 6.82 -28.65
N ASN A 203 -21.74 5.77 -29.00
CA ASN A 203 -22.66 5.04 -28.13
C ASN A 203 -22.30 3.55 -27.98
N ASP A 204 -21.09 3.16 -28.39
CA ASP A 204 -20.68 1.76 -28.31
C ASP A 204 -20.39 1.36 -26.87
N SER A 205 -20.62 0.08 -26.61
CA SER A 205 -20.47 -0.51 -25.29
C SER A 205 -19.85 -1.90 -25.39
N ILE A 206 -19.07 -2.25 -24.38
CA ILE A 206 -18.36 -3.51 -24.27
C ILE A 206 -19.24 -4.45 -23.42
N ASN A 207 -19.42 -5.69 -23.86
CA ASN A 207 -20.00 -6.73 -23.03
C ASN A 207 -18.92 -7.24 -22.03
N PRO A 208 -19.09 -7.07 -20.71
CA PRO A 208 -18.12 -7.50 -19.69
C PRO A 208 -17.77 -9.00 -19.75
N GLU A 209 -18.69 -9.85 -20.21
CA GLU A 209 -18.48 -11.31 -20.28
C GLU A 209 -17.58 -11.69 -21.45
N LYS A 210 -17.63 -10.93 -22.55
CA LYS A 210 -16.80 -11.17 -23.74
C LYS A 210 -15.44 -10.48 -23.67
N PHE A 211 -15.29 -9.50 -22.79
CA PHE A 211 -14.03 -8.78 -22.59
C PHE A 211 -13.20 -9.48 -21.53
N SER A 212 -12.39 -10.46 -21.93
CA SER A 212 -11.52 -11.21 -21.03
C SER A 212 -10.29 -10.39 -20.60
N PHE A 213 -9.59 -10.85 -19.56
CA PHE A 213 -8.34 -10.23 -19.15
C PHE A 213 -7.26 -10.32 -20.24
N GLU A 214 -7.27 -11.36 -21.06
CA GLU A 214 -6.37 -11.49 -22.22
C GLU A 214 -6.64 -10.43 -23.30
N ASN A 215 -7.92 -10.07 -23.52
CA ASN A 215 -8.26 -8.94 -24.39
C ASN A 215 -7.73 -7.62 -23.81
N PHE A 216 -7.83 -7.44 -22.49
CA PHE A 216 -7.30 -6.27 -21.82
C PHE A 216 -5.76 -6.17 -21.86
N LEU A 217 -5.03 -7.28 -21.69
CA LEU A 217 -3.58 -7.31 -21.84
C LEU A 217 -3.16 -6.99 -23.29
N SER A 218 -3.91 -7.47 -24.28
CA SER A 218 -3.70 -7.10 -25.68
C SER A 218 -3.89 -5.59 -25.88
N PHE A 219 -4.95 -5.03 -25.32
CA PHE A 219 -5.20 -3.59 -25.33
C PHE A 219 -4.07 -2.80 -24.68
N TYR A 220 -3.59 -3.22 -23.51
CA TYR A 220 -2.45 -2.61 -22.82
C TYR A 220 -1.20 -2.58 -23.72
N ARG A 221 -0.89 -3.69 -24.40
CA ARG A 221 0.27 -3.78 -25.31
C ARG A 221 0.16 -2.81 -26.48
N TYR A 222 -1.00 -2.74 -27.14
CA TYR A 222 -1.22 -1.81 -28.25
C TYR A 222 -1.23 -0.34 -27.81
N LEU A 223 -1.68 -0.06 -26.59
CA LEU A 223 -1.74 1.30 -26.08
C LEU A 223 -0.35 1.83 -25.70
N ILE A 224 0.46 1.03 -25.00
CA ILE A 224 1.70 1.52 -24.39
C ILE A 224 2.91 1.38 -25.31
N GLY A 225 3.02 0.30 -26.10
CA GLY A 225 4.17 0.09 -27.00
C GLY A 225 5.52 0.11 -26.27
N ARG A 226 5.83 -0.96 -25.52
CA ARG A 226 7.01 -1.07 -24.64
C ARG A 226 8.31 -1.35 -25.41
N GLU A 227 8.75 -0.41 -26.23
CA GLU A 227 9.96 -0.53 -27.08
C GLU A 227 11.24 -0.85 -26.29
N GLU A 228 11.33 -0.41 -25.04
CA GLU A 228 12.47 -0.70 -24.18
C GLU A 228 12.52 -2.19 -23.78
N VAL A 229 11.36 -2.84 -23.65
CA VAL A 229 11.28 -4.28 -23.38
C VAL A 229 11.70 -5.07 -24.63
N ASP A 230 11.30 -4.61 -25.82
CA ASP A 230 11.76 -5.18 -27.08
C ASP A 230 13.30 -5.10 -27.20
N ALA A 231 13.88 -3.95 -26.88
CA ALA A 231 15.34 -3.76 -26.92
C ALA A 231 16.10 -4.65 -25.92
N ILE A 232 15.58 -4.81 -24.69
CA ILE A 232 16.15 -5.73 -23.69
C ILE A 232 16.04 -7.17 -24.19
N PHE A 233 14.90 -7.57 -24.74
CA PHE A 233 14.69 -8.91 -25.25
C PHE A 233 15.65 -9.22 -26.41
N GLU A 234 15.80 -8.31 -27.37
CA GLU A 234 16.74 -8.47 -28.49
C GLU A 234 18.20 -8.55 -28.03
N ARG A 235 18.59 -7.80 -26.99
CA ARG A 235 19.92 -7.90 -26.36
C ARG A 235 20.16 -9.27 -25.75
N LEU A 236 19.17 -9.84 -25.08
CA LEU A 236 19.27 -11.14 -24.40
C LEU A 236 19.20 -12.34 -25.35
N THR A 237 18.38 -12.27 -26.40
CA THR A 237 18.20 -13.40 -27.33
C THR A 237 19.12 -13.35 -28.55
N GLY A 238 19.71 -12.19 -28.82
CA GLY A 238 20.34 -11.87 -30.09
C GLY A 238 19.31 -11.58 -31.20
N SER A 239 19.81 -11.10 -32.34
CA SER A 239 19.01 -10.58 -33.46
C SER A 239 18.17 -11.63 -34.23
N LYS A 240 18.23 -12.91 -33.87
CA LYS A 240 17.37 -13.97 -34.45
C LYS A 240 16.12 -14.14 -33.57
N LYS A 241 14.97 -13.62 -34.03
CA LYS A 241 13.65 -13.63 -33.36
C LYS A 241 13.01 -15.02 -33.17
N LYS A 242 13.74 -16.02 -32.68
CA LYS A 242 13.23 -17.38 -32.43
C LYS A 242 12.59 -17.56 -31.04
N GLY A 243 12.57 -16.52 -30.21
CA GLY A 243 12.18 -16.61 -28.80
C GLY A 243 13.39 -16.88 -27.90
N MET A 244 13.27 -16.53 -26.62
CA MET A 244 14.28 -16.78 -25.60
C MET A 244 14.27 -18.25 -25.20
N THR A 245 15.43 -18.91 -25.24
CA THR A 245 15.56 -20.31 -24.85
C THR A 245 15.60 -20.49 -23.33
N VAL A 246 15.40 -21.72 -22.85
CA VAL A 246 15.57 -22.08 -21.43
C VAL A 246 16.94 -21.63 -20.91
N ASP A 247 18.02 -21.92 -21.63
CA ASP A 247 19.38 -21.60 -21.18
C ASP A 247 19.63 -20.09 -21.09
N GLN A 248 19.11 -19.31 -22.06
CA GLN A 248 19.19 -17.85 -22.05
C GLN A 248 18.42 -17.27 -20.85
N LEU A 249 17.25 -17.82 -20.54
CA LEU A 249 16.46 -17.38 -19.40
C LEU A 249 17.10 -17.78 -18.08
N VAL A 250 17.69 -18.99 -17.97
CA VAL A 250 18.51 -19.38 -16.81
C VAL A 250 19.64 -18.38 -16.57
N GLU A 251 20.35 -18.00 -17.63
CA GLU A 251 21.44 -17.03 -17.56
C GLU A 251 20.94 -15.66 -17.09
N PHE A 252 19.84 -15.16 -17.68
CA PHE A 252 19.22 -13.90 -17.28
C PHE A 252 18.82 -13.88 -15.80
N LEU A 253 18.13 -14.92 -15.32
CA LEU A 253 17.69 -15.00 -13.92
C LEU A 253 18.86 -15.02 -12.95
N ASN A 254 19.90 -15.79 -13.25
CA ASN A 254 21.01 -16.01 -12.34
C ASN A 254 22.06 -14.89 -12.38
N LYS A 255 22.20 -14.18 -13.51
CA LYS A 255 23.20 -13.11 -13.68
C LYS A 255 22.64 -11.69 -13.59
N GLU A 256 21.47 -11.42 -14.18
CA GLU A 256 20.90 -10.07 -14.23
C GLU A 256 19.88 -9.82 -13.11
N GLN A 257 19.02 -10.79 -12.80
CA GLN A 257 17.94 -10.61 -11.80
C GLN A 257 18.34 -10.93 -10.37
N ARG A 258 19.36 -11.76 -10.16
CA ARG A 258 19.78 -12.21 -8.83
C ARG A 258 20.61 -11.13 -8.12
N ASP A 259 20.29 -10.88 -6.84
CA ASP A 259 21.18 -10.11 -5.97
C ASP A 259 22.44 -10.93 -5.63
N PRO A 260 23.65 -10.48 -6.02
CA PRO A 260 24.89 -11.23 -5.83
C PRO A 260 25.29 -11.43 -4.36
N ARG A 261 24.64 -10.75 -3.41
CA ARG A 261 24.88 -10.89 -1.97
C ARG A 261 24.12 -12.06 -1.36
N LEU A 262 23.15 -12.64 -2.07
CA LEU A 262 22.33 -13.72 -1.55
C LEU A 262 23.10 -15.04 -1.48
N ASN A 263 23.04 -15.68 -0.31
CA ASN A 263 23.67 -16.97 -0.08
C ASN A 263 23.10 -18.05 -1.01
N GLU A 264 23.96 -18.77 -1.71
CA GLU A 264 23.59 -19.76 -2.73
C GLU A 264 22.92 -21.02 -2.17
N ILE A 265 23.12 -21.32 -0.88
CA ILE A 265 22.49 -22.48 -0.23
C ILE A 265 21.06 -22.13 0.21
N LEU A 266 20.88 -20.94 0.79
CA LEU A 266 19.57 -20.47 1.24
C LEU A 266 18.68 -20.02 0.06
N TYR A 267 19.30 -19.47 -0.98
CA TYR A 267 18.64 -19.01 -2.20
C TYR A 267 19.32 -19.68 -3.39
N PRO A 268 18.94 -20.90 -3.78
CA PRO A 268 19.57 -21.61 -4.89
C PRO A 268 19.42 -20.88 -6.21
N TYR A 269 20.33 -21.15 -7.15
CA TYR A 269 20.22 -20.67 -8.52
C TYR A 269 19.01 -21.29 -9.22
N ALA A 270 18.40 -20.54 -10.14
CA ALA A 270 17.36 -21.07 -11.01
C ALA A 270 17.97 -22.13 -11.94
N ASP A 271 17.37 -23.30 -11.98
CA ASP A 271 17.78 -24.40 -12.86
C ASP A 271 16.87 -24.49 -14.11
N PRO A 272 17.24 -25.30 -15.12
CA PRO A 272 16.42 -25.46 -16.32
C PRO A 272 15.01 -26.00 -16.05
N ALA A 273 14.79 -26.74 -14.95
CA ALA A 273 13.47 -27.27 -14.62
C ALA A 273 12.55 -26.15 -14.14
N ARG A 274 13.02 -25.33 -13.19
CA ARG A 274 12.31 -24.13 -12.72
C ARG A 274 12.02 -23.16 -13.85
N VAL A 275 12.97 -22.96 -14.74
CA VAL A 275 12.78 -22.07 -15.90
C VAL A 275 11.71 -22.59 -16.86
N ARG A 276 11.61 -23.91 -17.07
CA ARG A 276 10.52 -24.48 -17.88
C ARG A 276 9.15 -24.23 -17.24
N GLU A 277 9.04 -24.31 -15.92
CA GLU A 277 7.79 -23.96 -15.21
C GLU A 277 7.41 -22.49 -15.43
N LEU A 278 8.37 -21.57 -15.30
CA LEU A 278 8.16 -20.15 -15.56
C LEU A 278 7.69 -19.89 -16.99
N ILE A 279 8.31 -20.55 -17.98
CA ILE A 279 7.87 -20.46 -19.38
C ILE A 279 6.44 -20.97 -19.53
N MET A 280 6.10 -22.13 -18.94
CA MET A 280 4.73 -22.67 -19.00
C MET A 280 3.69 -21.75 -18.34
N GLN A 281 4.09 -20.99 -17.32
CA GLN A 281 3.23 -20.06 -16.60
C GLN A 281 3.01 -18.75 -17.34
N TYR A 282 4.07 -18.18 -17.92
CA TYR A 282 4.03 -16.82 -18.48
C TYR A 282 3.87 -16.76 -20.00
N GLU A 283 4.22 -17.82 -20.74
CA GLU A 283 4.13 -17.83 -22.20
C GLU A 283 2.68 -18.00 -22.68
N PRO A 284 2.10 -16.99 -23.39
CA PRO A 284 0.73 -17.10 -23.90
C PRO A 284 0.60 -18.11 -25.05
N HIS A 285 1.64 -18.29 -25.88
CA HIS A 285 1.58 -19.21 -27.00
C HIS A 285 1.98 -20.63 -26.58
N LYS A 286 0.98 -21.51 -26.43
CA LYS A 286 1.18 -22.92 -26.02
C LYS A 286 2.25 -23.67 -26.84
N SER A 287 2.37 -23.37 -28.14
CA SER A 287 3.38 -23.99 -29.02
C SER A 287 4.81 -23.55 -28.70
N TYR A 288 5.01 -22.33 -28.21
CA TYR A 288 6.30 -21.82 -27.74
C TYR A 288 6.61 -22.40 -26.37
N ALA A 289 5.63 -22.40 -25.47
CA ALA A 289 5.76 -22.98 -24.13
C ALA A 289 6.21 -24.45 -24.19
N GLN A 290 5.56 -25.27 -25.04
CA GLN A 290 5.92 -26.68 -25.25
C GLN A 290 7.34 -26.88 -25.80
N LYS A 291 7.85 -25.91 -26.57
CA LYS A 291 9.22 -25.94 -27.10
C LYS A 291 10.26 -25.37 -26.14
N GLY A 292 9.85 -24.90 -24.96
CA GLY A 292 10.73 -24.21 -24.02
C GLY A 292 11.23 -22.87 -24.55
N LEU A 293 10.39 -22.16 -25.29
CA LEU A 293 10.67 -20.82 -25.82
C LEU A 293 9.77 -19.79 -25.15
N LEU A 294 10.35 -18.68 -24.72
CA LEU A 294 9.61 -17.52 -24.23
C LEU A 294 9.59 -16.42 -25.31
N SER A 295 8.40 -15.99 -25.69
CA SER A 295 8.20 -14.86 -26.58
C SER A 295 8.45 -13.53 -25.85
N VAL A 296 8.53 -12.43 -26.59
CA VAL A 296 8.62 -11.09 -25.97
C VAL A 296 7.39 -10.74 -25.12
N ASP A 297 6.21 -11.27 -25.49
CA ASP A 297 4.98 -11.12 -24.68
C ASP A 297 5.10 -11.93 -23.38
N GLY A 298 5.55 -13.18 -23.47
CA GLY A 298 5.83 -13.99 -22.28
C GLY A 298 6.88 -13.35 -21.36
N PHE A 299 7.91 -12.74 -21.94
CA PHE A 299 8.94 -12.02 -21.18
C PHE A 299 8.37 -10.77 -20.48
N LEU A 300 7.54 -9.98 -21.16
CA LEU A 300 6.84 -8.85 -20.55
C LEU A 300 5.94 -9.30 -19.38
N ARG A 301 5.21 -10.40 -19.55
CA ARG A 301 4.36 -10.98 -18.50
C ARG A 301 5.18 -11.45 -17.29
N TYR A 302 6.34 -12.06 -17.53
CA TYR A 302 7.29 -12.42 -16.47
C TYR A 302 7.77 -11.17 -15.71
N LEU A 303 8.23 -10.13 -16.43
CA LEU A 303 8.75 -8.91 -15.82
C LEU A 303 7.73 -8.21 -14.92
N MET A 304 6.45 -8.30 -15.27
CA MET A 304 5.34 -7.73 -14.51
C MET A 304 4.72 -8.72 -13.51
N GLY A 305 5.22 -9.94 -13.43
CA GLY A 305 4.66 -11.06 -12.68
C GLY A 305 5.11 -11.14 -11.22
N ALA A 306 4.48 -12.03 -10.46
CA ALA A 306 4.77 -12.27 -9.04
C ALA A 306 6.20 -12.80 -8.79
N GLU A 307 6.78 -13.50 -9.76
CA GLU A 307 8.15 -14.05 -9.67
C GLU A 307 9.24 -12.99 -9.85
N ASN A 308 8.86 -11.77 -10.28
CA ASN A 308 9.77 -10.66 -10.54
C ASN A 308 9.43 -9.42 -9.69
N VAL A 309 8.98 -9.64 -8.46
CA VAL A 309 8.70 -8.55 -7.51
C VAL A 309 10.00 -7.93 -7.00
N ILE A 310 9.97 -6.61 -6.79
CA ILE A 310 11.14 -5.84 -6.34
C ILE A 310 11.57 -6.16 -4.91
N VAL A 311 10.61 -6.48 -4.04
CA VAL A 311 10.86 -6.86 -2.64
C VAL A 311 10.25 -8.23 -2.40
N ALA A 312 11.07 -9.14 -1.86
CA ALA A 312 10.66 -10.50 -1.58
C ALA A 312 9.60 -10.53 -0.45
N PRO A 313 8.54 -11.35 -0.56
CA PRO A 313 7.43 -11.37 0.40
C PRO A 313 7.84 -11.61 1.86
N GLU A 314 8.94 -12.32 2.08
CA GLU A 314 9.51 -12.58 3.41
C GLU A 314 9.81 -11.27 4.14
N LYS A 315 10.15 -10.20 3.42
CA LYS A 315 10.51 -8.89 3.99
C LYS A 315 9.32 -8.11 4.52
N PHE A 316 8.11 -8.42 4.06
CA PHE A 316 6.89 -7.82 4.60
C PHE A 316 6.39 -8.54 5.84
N ASP A 317 6.77 -9.80 5.99
CA ASP A 317 6.34 -10.61 7.11
C ASP A 317 7.14 -10.29 8.38
N HIS A 318 6.63 -10.73 9.52
CA HIS A 318 7.32 -10.64 10.81
C HIS A 318 8.49 -11.64 10.83
N ASN A 319 9.62 -11.22 10.26
CA ASN A 319 10.80 -12.05 10.03
C ASN A 319 12.01 -11.68 10.90
N LEU A 320 11.89 -10.62 11.70
CA LEU A 320 12.95 -10.18 12.61
C LEU A 320 12.77 -10.84 13.97
N ASP A 321 13.88 -11.01 14.67
CA ASP A 321 13.88 -11.44 16.07
C ASP A 321 13.19 -10.36 16.92
N MET A 322 12.08 -10.72 17.57
CA MET A 322 11.28 -9.83 18.43
C MET A 322 11.54 -10.05 19.94
N ASP A 323 12.52 -10.89 20.30
CA ASP A 323 12.85 -11.24 21.68
C ASP A 323 14.08 -10.46 22.23
N GLN A 324 14.63 -9.51 21.47
CA GLN A 324 15.73 -8.66 21.93
C GLN A 324 15.22 -7.54 22.88
N PRO A 325 16.12 -6.88 23.64
CA PRO A 325 15.74 -5.71 24.43
C PRO A 325 15.15 -4.58 23.58
N LEU A 326 14.21 -3.81 24.14
CA LEU A 326 13.49 -2.74 23.43
C LEU A 326 14.42 -1.68 22.79
N SER A 327 15.57 -1.40 23.42
CA SER A 327 16.57 -0.45 22.91
C SER A 327 17.26 -0.90 21.62
N HIS A 328 17.08 -2.15 21.18
CA HIS A 328 17.64 -2.66 19.93
C HIS A 328 16.73 -2.44 18.71
N TYR A 329 15.51 -1.91 18.92
CA TYR A 329 14.55 -1.69 17.86
C TYR A 329 14.38 -0.20 17.54
N PHE A 330 14.28 0.11 16.25
CA PHE A 330 13.74 1.39 15.82
C PHE A 330 12.22 1.36 15.93
N ILE A 331 11.65 2.25 16.75
CA ILE A 331 10.21 2.32 17.02
C ILE A 331 9.61 3.50 16.27
N ASN A 332 8.66 3.22 15.38
CA ASN A 332 7.90 4.26 14.69
C ASN A 332 7.17 5.13 15.73
N SER A 333 7.55 6.41 15.80
CA SER A 333 7.15 7.33 16.87
C SER A 333 6.49 8.57 16.29
N SER A 334 5.34 8.95 16.83
CA SER A 334 4.61 10.16 16.44
C SER A 334 4.83 11.26 17.47
N HIS A 335 5.15 12.47 17.01
CA HIS A 335 5.25 13.66 17.83
C HIS A 335 3.98 14.51 17.68
N ASN A 336 3.37 14.92 18.79
CA ASN A 336 2.14 15.72 18.82
C ASN A 336 1.00 15.15 17.96
N THR A 337 0.69 13.86 18.12
CA THR A 337 -0.30 13.11 17.32
C THR A 337 -1.69 13.74 17.28
N TYR A 338 -2.05 14.57 18.27
CA TYR A 338 -3.34 15.27 18.33
C TYR A 338 -3.47 16.45 17.36
N LEU A 339 -2.38 16.96 16.80
CA LEU A 339 -2.40 18.12 15.91
C LEU A 339 -2.79 17.72 14.48
N THR A 340 -3.87 18.30 13.98
CA THR A 340 -4.20 18.30 12.54
C THR A 340 -3.96 19.70 11.97
N VAL A 341 -3.51 19.80 10.71
CA VAL A 341 -3.19 21.10 10.06
C VAL A 341 -4.41 22.03 10.05
N ALA A 342 -5.61 21.48 9.94
CA ALA A 342 -6.87 22.22 10.04
C ALA A 342 -7.07 22.89 11.41
N GLU A 343 -6.71 22.20 12.51
CA GLU A 343 -6.74 22.75 13.86
C GLU A 343 -5.75 23.91 14.01
N LEU A 344 -4.55 23.77 13.42
CA LEU A 344 -3.52 24.81 13.41
C LEU A 344 -3.99 26.05 12.63
N MET A 345 -4.50 25.84 11.42
CA MET A 345 -5.02 26.91 10.55
C MET A 345 -6.23 27.60 11.19
N LYS A 346 -7.16 26.86 11.79
CA LYS A 346 -8.32 27.42 12.48
C LYS A 346 -7.92 28.27 13.70
N ARG A 347 -6.87 27.89 14.42
CA ARG A 347 -6.31 28.70 15.52
C ARG A 347 -5.68 29.99 15.00
N LEU A 348 -4.88 29.90 13.94
CA LEU A 348 -4.29 31.06 13.25
C LEU A 348 -5.37 32.02 12.72
N GLU A 349 -6.42 31.50 12.08
CA GLU A 349 -7.55 32.30 11.59
C GLU A 349 -8.36 32.93 12.72
N ALA A 350 -8.58 32.22 13.83
CA ALA A 350 -9.28 32.76 14.99
C ALA A 350 -8.50 33.93 15.62
N GLN A 351 -7.17 33.77 15.78
CA GLN A 351 -6.29 34.84 16.26
C GLN A 351 -6.33 36.06 15.31
N ASN A 352 -6.21 35.83 14.00
CA ASN A 352 -6.32 36.89 13.00
C ASN A 352 -7.69 37.61 13.06
N LYS A 353 -8.78 36.88 13.31
CA LYS A 353 -10.14 37.46 13.37
C LYS A 353 -10.34 38.32 14.62
N GLU A 354 -9.74 37.96 15.75
CA GLU A 354 -9.74 38.78 16.97
C GLU A 354 -8.93 40.07 16.79
N GLU A 355 -7.70 39.97 16.27
CA GLU A 355 -6.88 41.15 15.96
C GLU A 355 -7.59 42.11 15.00
N MET A 356 -8.26 41.57 13.98
CA MET A 356 -8.99 42.36 12.99
C MET A 356 -10.26 43.03 13.56
N LYS A 357 -10.90 42.42 14.56
CA LYS A 357 -12.02 43.05 15.29
C LYS A 357 -11.53 44.21 16.15
N ASP A 358 -10.38 44.07 16.80
CA ASP A 358 -9.84 45.13 17.66
C ASP A 358 -9.28 46.31 16.85
N LEU A 359 -8.67 46.05 15.68
CA LEU A 359 -8.28 47.10 14.73
C LEU A 359 -9.50 47.87 14.19
N SER A 360 -10.62 47.18 13.92
CA SER A 360 -11.85 47.81 13.43
C SER A 360 -12.59 48.64 14.49
N LYS A 361 -12.34 48.43 15.79
CA LYS A 361 -12.88 49.27 16.87
C LYS A 361 -12.06 50.56 17.06
N LYS A 362 -10.77 50.54 16.72
CA LYS A 362 -9.84 51.66 16.88
C LYS A 362 -9.89 52.68 15.73
N HIS A 363 -10.30 52.28 14.53
CA HIS A 363 -10.31 53.17 13.35
C HIS A 363 -11.69 53.23 12.67
N LYS A 364 -12.26 54.44 12.52
CA LYS A 364 -13.62 54.67 11.97
C LYS A 364 -13.66 54.98 10.46
N ASP A 365 -12.54 55.37 9.86
CA ASP A 365 -12.45 55.61 8.41
C ASP A 365 -12.26 54.28 7.65
N LYS A 366 -13.13 54.01 6.68
CA LYS A 366 -13.13 52.76 5.90
C LYS A 366 -11.91 52.62 4.99
N ASN A 367 -11.37 53.71 4.45
CA ASN A 367 -10.22 53.65 3.55
C ASN A 367 -8.92 53.44 4.32
N GLU A 368 -8.80 54.09 5.47
CA GLU A 368 -7.67 53.89 6.37
C GLU A 368 -7.68 52.50 7.02
N LEU A 369 -8.86 52.00 7.40
CA LEU A 369 -9.02 50.63 7.87
C LEU A 369 -8.65 49.61 6.78
N ALA A 370 -9.00 49.82 5.51
CA ALA A 370 -8.60 48.93 4.42
C ALA A 370 -7.07 48.92 4.21
N ARG A 371 -6.41 50.07 4.36
CA ARG A 371 -4.94 50.18 4.29
C ARG A 371 -4.26 49.46 5.46
N ILE A 372 -4.71 49.72 6.69
CA ILE A 372 -4.21 49.06 7.91
C ILE A 372 -4.41 47.54 7.84
N LYS A 373 -5.54 47.07 7.30
CA LYS A 373 -5.78 45.63 7.10
C LYS A 373 -4.79 44.99 6.11
N ARG A 374 -4.45 45.68 5.01
CA ARG A 374 -3.43 45.20 4.06
C ARG A 374 -2.04 45.21 4.68
N GLU A 375 -1.69 46.28 5.41
CA GLU A 375 -0.40 46.39 6.10
C GLU A 375 -0.26 45.35 7.22
N SER A 376 -1.33 45.08 7.99
CA SER A 376 -1.36 44.05 9.03
C SER A 376 -1.22 42.65 8.43
N HIS A 377 -1.93 42.37 7.33
CA HIS A 377 -1.80 41.08 6.63
C HIS A 377 -0.39 40.89 6.05
N GLN A 378 0.19 41.94 5.47
CA GLN A 378 1.57 41.91 4.99
C GLN A 378 2.56 41.68 6.13
N ARG A 379 2.40 42.35 7.28
CA ARG A 379 3.22 42.11 8.49
C ARG A 379 3.11 40.67 8.99
N LEU A 380 1.92 40.08 8.95
CA LEU A 380 1.69 38.71 9.37
C LEU A 380 2.36 37.71 8.42
N ILE A 381 2.33 37.98 7.11
CA ILE A 381 3.08 37.22 6.10
C ILE A 381 4.58 37.38 6.34
N ASP A 382 5.08 38.59 6.55
CA ASP A 382 6.51 38.85 6.78
C ASP A 382 6.98 38.19 8.08
N GLN A 383 6.16 38.21 9.14
CA GLN A 383 6.43 37.53 10.41
C GLN A 383 6.39 36.00 10.24
N ALA A 384 5.45 35.44 9.48
CA ALA A 384 5.40 34.02 9.15
C ALA A 384 6.61 33.59 8.30
N VAL A 385 7.07 34.43 7.37
CA VAL A 385 8.29 34.19 6.58
C VAL A 385 9.53 34.24 7.47
N ALA A 386 9.62 35.22 8.38
CA ALA A 386 10.71 35.34 9.33
C ALA A 386 10.74 34.17 10.32
N GLU A 387 9.58 33.74 10.85
CA GLU A 387 9.48 32.55 11.70
C GLU A 387 9.84 31.29 10.95
N ARG A 388 9.37 31.12 9.70
CA ARG A 388 9.75 29.97 8.86
C ARG A 388 11.26 29.92 8.63
N GLN A 389 11.90 31.07 8.34
CA GLN A 389 13.35 31.17 8.20
C GLN A 389 14.06 30.86 9.53
N ARG A 390 13.54 31.35 10.66
CA ARG A 390 14.08 31.07 11.99
C ARG A 390 13.96 29.58 12.33
N PHE A 391 12.81 28.96 12.13
CA PHE A 391 12.60 27.52 12.34
C PHE A 391 13.48 26.68 11.42
N SER A 392 13.63 27.06 10.15
CA SER A 392 14.57 26.42 9.23
C SER A 392 16.00 26.48 9.78
N SER A 393 16.46 27.66 10.20
CA SER A 393 17.80 27.84 10.76
C SER A 393 18.02 27.04 12.06
N LEU A 394 16.97 26.91 12.88
CA LEU A 394 17.02 26.16 14.13
C LEU A 394 17.04 24.66 13.88
N LEU A 395 16.30 24.21 12.87
CA LEU A 395 16.27 22.83 12.41
C LEU A 395 17.62 22.44 11.80
N ASP A 396 18.20 23.30 10.96
CA ASP A 396 19.54 23.10 10.39
C ASP A 396 20.60 23.01 11.50
N LYS A 397 20.59 23.94 12.48
CA LYS A 397 21.48 23.87 13.65
C LYS A 397 21.33 22.56 14.42
N ARG A 398 20.09 22.17 14.70
CA ARG A 398 19.80 20.95 15.47
C ARG A 398 20.18 19.68 14.70
N LYS A 399 20.04 19.70 13.37
CA LYS A 399 20.47 18.63 12.48
C LYS A 399 22.00 18.50 12.47
N SER A 400 22.73 19.62 12.34
CA SER A 400 24.19 19.63 12.43
C SER A 400 24.69 19.17 13.81
N GLU A 401 24.00 19.54 14.88
CA GLU A 401 24.34 19.06 16.23
C GLU A 401 24.08 17.57 16.40
N LEU A 402 22.95 17.05 15.89
CA LEU A 402 22.68 15.62 15.87
C LEU A 402 23.71 14.85 15.02
N GLU A 403 24.11 15.38 13.87
CA GLU A 403 25.15 14.77 13.03
C GLU A 403 26.48 14.69 13.78
N ARG A 404 26.86 15.74 14.52
CA ARG A 404 28.06 15.74 15.36
C ARG A 404 27.96 14.72 16.50
N GLN A 405 26.82 14.67 17.20
CA GLN A 405 26.59 13.67 18.25
C GLN A 405 26.62 12.24 17.70
N HIS A 406 26.03 12.01 16.53
CA HIS A 406 26.05 10.73 15.87
C HIS A 406 27.48 10.32 15.47
N GLN A 407 28.29 11.25 14.96
CA GLN A 407 29.70 10.97 14.64
C GLN A 407 30.50 10.59 15.89
N GLU A 408 30.27 11.28 17.01
CA GLU A 408 30.91 10.97 18.28
C GLU A 408 30.54 9.58 18.78
N VAL A 409 29.25 9.23 18.78
CA VAL A 409 28.79 7.88 19.16
C VAL A 409 29.35 6.81 18.23
N ARG A 410 29.45 7.08 16.92
CA ARG A 410 30.08 6.16 15.96
C ARG A 410 31.55 5.93 16.28
N LYS A 411 32.28 6.99 16.64
CA LYS A 411 33.69 6.90 16.99
C LYS A 411 33.88 6.08 18.28
N GLN A 412 33.08 6.35 19.30
CA GLN A 412 33.10 5.57 20.55
C GLN A 412 32.81 4.10 20.30
N LEU A 413 31.79 3.79 19.48
CA LEU A 413 31.46 2.41 19.10
C LEU A 413 32.62 1.72 18.37
N GLU A 414 33.34 2.45 17.50
CA GLU A 414 34.47 1.89 16.77
C GLU A 414 35.70 1.67 17.66
N GLU A 415 35.96 2.57 18.62
CA GLU A 415 36.98 2.41 19.66
C GLU A 415 36.68 1.20 20.57
N GLU A 416 35.43 1.05 21.00
CA GLU A 416 34.98 -0.13 21.77
C GLU A 416 35.10 -1.42 20.95
N ARG A 417 34.67 -1.40 19.68
CA ARG A 417 34.78 -2.57 18.79
C ARG A 417 36.22 -3.01 18.60
N ASN A 418 37.15 -2.07 18.49
CA ASN A 418 38.57 -2.38 18.28
C ASN A 418 39.28 -2.81 19.59
N SER A 419 38.82 -2.34 20.75
CA SER A 419 39.39 -2.69 22.06
C SER A 419 38.80 -3.97 22.67
N ALA A 420 37.57 -4.33 22.34
CA ALA A 420 36.88 -5.52 22.85
C ALA A 420 37.68 -6.84 22.65
N PRO A 421 38.33 -7.12 21.51
CA PRO A 421 39.11 -8.35 21.34
C PRO A 421 40.31 -8.46 22.28
N LEU A 422 40.97 -7.33 22.55
CA LEU A 422 42.11 -7.26 23.48
C LEU A 422 41.65 -7.46 24.92
N PHE A 423 40.53 -6.83 25.30
CA PHE A 423 39.94 -6.99 26.62
C PHE A 423 39.46 -8.43 26.87
N LEU A 424 38.80 -9.05 25.90
CA LEU A 424 38.38 -10.46 25.97
C LEU A 424 39.59 -11.40 26.07
N ARG A 425 40.69 -11.11 25.39
CA ARG A 425 41.93 -11.89 25.49
C ARG A 425 42.56 -11.79 26.88
N GLN A 426 42.57 -10.61 27.48
CA GLN A 426 43.06 -10.41 28.86
C GLN A 426 42.18 -11.13 29.88
N LEU A 427 40.85 -11.02 29.76
CA LEU A 427 39.91 -11.75 30.62
C LEU A 427 40.10 -13.27 30.52
N ARG A 428 40.28 -13.79 29.30
CA ARG A 428 40.55 -15.21 29.08
C ARG A 428 41.87 -15.66 29.70
N GLY A 429 42.89 -14.80 29.67
CA GLY A 429 44.17 -15.04 30.35
C GLY A 429 43.99 -15.13 31.88
N ARG A 430 43.30 -14.15 32.48
CA ARG A 430 43.02 -14.16 33.93
C ARG A 430 42.17 -15.35 34.38
N LEU A 431 41.20 -15.76 33.57
CA LEU A 431 40.40 -16.97 33.82
C LEU A 431 41.28 -18.23 33.79
N TYR A 432 42.25 -18.29 32.87
CA TYR A 432 43.18 -19.40 32.79
C TYR A 432 44.11 -19.45 34.01
N GLU A 433 44.68 -18.32 34.42
CA GLU A 433 45.52 -18.20 35.62
C GLU A 433 44.75 -18.55 36.90
N ALA A 434 43.53 -18.04 37.05
CA ALA A 434 42.66 -18.38 38.18
C ALA A 434 42.31 -19.88 38.20
N SER A 435 42.10 -20.48 37.02
CA SER A 435 41.84 -21.93 36.93
C SER A 435 43.07 -22.76 37.31
N GLN A 436 44.28 -22.28 36.99
CA GLN A 436 45.52 -22.94 37.41
C GLN A 436 45.74 -22.83 38.93
N GLN A 437 45.48 -21.66 39.52
CA GLN A 437 45.57 -21.47 40.97
C GLN A 437 44.60 -22.38 41.74
N VAL A 438 43.35 -22.49 41.27
CA VAL A 438 42.38 -23.42 41.87
C VAL A 438 42.84 -24.88 41.75
N ALA A 439 43.38 -25.27 40.59
CA ALA A 439 43.91 -26.61 40.40
C ALA A 439 45.15 -26.90 41.28
N GLU A 440 46.02 -25.92 41.49
CA GLU A 440 47.18 -26.03 42.39
C GLU A 440 46.77 -26.08 43.87
N GLU A 441 45.77 -25.29 44.29
CA GLU A 441 45.19 -25.38 45.64
C GLU A 441 44.53 -26.73 45.88
N GLU A 442 43.78 -27.27 44.90
CA GLU A 442 43.20 -28.61 44.99
C GLU A 442 44.27 -29.72 45.04
N LEU A 443 45.38 -29.59 44.28
CA LEU A 443 46.49 -30.55 44.31
C LEU A 443 47.34 -30.43 45.60
N GLY A 444 47.51 -29.23 46.15
CA GLY A 444 48.17 -28.99 47.43
C GLY A 444 47.40 -29.59 48.60
N LEU A 445 46.06 -29.50 48.58
CA LEU A 445 45.18 -30.15 49.56
C LEU A 445 45.21 -31.69 49.48
N VAL A 446 45.63 -32.26 48.34
CA VAL A 446 45.84 -33.71 48.17
C VAL A 446 47.23 -34.13 48.68
N SER A 447 48.24 -33.26 48.61
CA SER A 447 49.59 -33.50 49.13
C SER A 447 49.66 -33.55 50.67
N ASP A 448 48.85 -32.76 51.37
CA ASP A 448 48.80 -32.77 52.84
C ASP A 448 47.95 -33.92 53.43
N ARG A 449 47.42 -34.82 52.58
CA ARG A 449 46.62 -35.99 52.95
C ARG A 449 47.28 -37.34 52.62
N VAL A 450 48.61 -37.40 52.54
CA VAL A 450 49.36 -38.66 52.40
C VAL A 450 50.25 -38.92 53.61
#